data_AF-A0A7E6FNQ9-F1
#
_entry.id   AF-A0A7E6FNQ9-F1
#
_cell.length_a   1.000
_cell.length_b   1.000
_cell.length_c   1.000
_cell.angle_alpha   90.00
_cell.angle_beta   90.00
_cell.angle_gamma   90.00
#
_symmetry.space_group_name_H-M   'P 1'
#
loop_
_entity.id
_entity.type
_entity.pdbx_description
1 polymer ?
#
loop_
_entity_poly.entity_id
_entity_poly.type
_entity_poly.pdbx_seq_one_letter_code
_entity_poly.pdbx_strand_id
1 'polypeptide(L)'
;MWKLFSIILLQWALTSQGFYFRTELDWEAEEKPQADVTKECLQYSKDLDCRFYECLEERFPCGHGVQKGQSRAHCVKINERANKLTEVGKIWINSITKCFVKEATKIYQRPSIDCKEANKIVLDIQQKCYTDNDFCNVGWKHRNDLWRIFSKPITTAKTQYYKM
;
A
#
# COMPACT_ATOMS: atom_id res chain seq x y z
N MET A 1 0.38 -59.42 32.47
CA MET A 1 0.69 -59.10 31.05
C MET A 1 -0.23 -58.05 30.43
N TRP A 2 -1.53 -58.00 30.75
CA TRP A 2 -2.46 -56.99 30.20
C TRP A 2 -2.12 -55.52 30.53
N LYS A 3 -1.63 -55.25 31.75
CA LYS A 3 -1.33 -53.87 32.20
C LYS A 3 -0.17 -53.20 31.44
N LEU A 4 0.76 -53.98 30.88
CA LEU A 4 1.88 -53.45 30.09
C LEU A 4 1.44 -53.06 28.66
N PHE A 5 0.50 -53.82 28.08
CA PHE A 5 -0.05 -53.51 26.75
C PHE A 5 -0.85 -52.20 26.74
N SER A 6 -1.59 -51.91 27.81
CA SER A 6 -2.36 -50.66 27.93
C SER A 6 -1.46 -49.42 28.01
N ILE A 7 -0.30 -49.51 28.66
CA ILE A 7 0.64 -48.38 28.80
C ILE A 7 1.32 -48.08 27.44
N ILE A 8 1.68 -49.11 26.68
CA ILE A 8 2.33 -48.95 25.37
C ILE A 8 1.34 -48.33 24.35
N LEU A 9 0.06 -48.71 24.36
CA LEU A 9 -0.96 -48.12 23.48
C LEU A 9 -1.23 -46.64 23.81
N LEU A 10 -1.19 -46.27 25.10
CA LEU A 10 -1.32 -44.87 25.53
C LEU A 10 -0.13 -44.01 25.11
N GLN A 11 1.09 -44.55 25.12
CA GLN A 11 2.27 -43.83 24.61
C GLN A 11 2.21 -43.59 23.09
N TRP A 12 1.71 -44.55 22.31
CA TRP A 12 1.54 -44.39 20.85
C TRP A 12 0.41 -43.41 20.48
N ALA A 13 -0.67 -43.36 21.26
CA ALA A 13 -1.74 -42.39 21.06
C ALA A 13 -1.28 -40.96 21.37
N LEU A 14 -0.43 -40.77 22.39
CA LEU A 14 0.06 -39.44 22.77
C LEU A 14 1.17 -38.92 21.84
N THR A 15 2.00 -39.80 21.26
CA THR A 15 3.04 -39.36 20.29
C THR A 15 2.50 -39.12 18.89
N SER A 16 1.38 -39.75 18.49
CA SER A 16 0.75 -39.50 17.19
C SER A 16 -0.15 -38.25 17.16
N GLN A 17 -0.60 -37.76 18.32
CA GLN A 17 -1.37 -36.50 18.41
C GLN A 17 -0.50 -35.27 18.70
N GLY A 18 0.74 -35.45 19.17
CA GLY A 18 1.69 -34.35 19.41
C GLY A 18 2.27 -33.70 18.16
N PHE A 19 1.97 -34.22 16.95
CA PHE A 19 2.52 -33.73 15.68
C PHE A 19 1.56 -32.88 14.84
N TYR A 20 0.33 -32.64 15.31
CA TYR A 20 -0.69 -31.85 14.59
C TYR A 20 -0.96 -30.46 15.19
N PHE A 21 -0.07 -29.97 16.05
CA PHE A 21 -0.07 -28.57 16.51
C PHE A 21 1.29 -27.93 16.25
N ARG A 22 1.83 -28.10 15.04
CA ARG A 22 2.69 -27.07 14.47
C ARG A 22 1.76 -26.18 13.63
N THR A 23 1.18 -25.20 14.29
CA THR A 23 0.47 -24.12 13.63
C THR A 23 1.46 -23.43 12.69
N GLU A 24 1.41 -23.76 11.40
CA GLU A 24 1.83 -22.88 10.29
C GLU A 24 0.85 -21.68 10.21
N LEU A 25 0.69 -21.01 11.34
CA LEU A 25 -0.01 -19.75 11.55
C LEU A 25 0.92 -18.85 12.36
N ASP A 26 2.20 -18.82 11.97
CA ASP A 26 3.06 -17.67 12.24
C ASP A 26 2.67 -16.59 11.22
N TRP A 27 1.47 -16.02 11.40
CA TRP A 27 0.99 -14.85 10.67
C TRP A 27 1.53 -13.56 11.28
N GLU A 28 2.75 -13.55 11.84
CA GLU A 28 3.39 -12.33 12.32
C GLU A 28 3.39 -11.31 11.19
N ALA A 29 2.43 -10.39 11.29
CA ALA A 29 1.86 -9.61 10.20
C ALA A 29 2.69 -8.36 9.88
N GLU A 30 3.91 -8.32 10.36
CA GLU A 30 4.77 -7.16 10.29
C GLU A 30 5.89 -7.47 9.31
N GLU A 31 5.79 -6.89 8.10
CA GLU A 31 6.87 -6.99 7.14
C GLU A 31 8.05 -6.16 7.62
N LYS A 32 9.17 -6.87 7.78
CA LYS A 32 10.45 -6.25 8.05
C LYS A 32 10.98 -5.62 6.76
N PRO A 33 11.72 -4.51 6.86
CA PRO A 33 12.29 -3.87 5.70
C PRO A 33 13.25 -4.82 4.97
N GLN A 34 13.06 -4.99 3.67
CA GLN A 34 13.90 -5.83 2.82
C GLN A 34 15.08 -5.06 2.20
N ALA A 35 15.05 -3.73 2.26
CA ALA A 35 16.10 -2.84 1.78
C ALA A 35 16.27 -1.66 2.75
N ASP A 36 17.48 -1.11 2.85
CA ASP A 36 17.78 0.02 3.73
C ASP A 36 17.18 1.36 3.24
N VAL A 37 17.09 2.33 4.16
CA VAL A 37 16.80 3.72 3.80
C VAL A 37 18.03 4.33 3.13
N THR A 38 17.93 4.68 1.86
CA THR A 38 19.07 5.26 1.11
C THR A 38 18.90 6.77 0.90
N LYS A 39 20.03 7.49 0.79
CA LYS A 39 20.02 8.93 0.46
C LYS A 39 19.43 9.18 -0.93
N GLU A 40 19.64 8.27 -1.87
CA GLU A 40 19.11 8.35 -3.23
C GLU A 40 17.58 8.30 -3.24
N CYS A 41 16.98 7.33 -2.53
CA CYS A 41 15.53 7.23 -2.41
C CYS A 41 14.91 8.44 -1.70
N LEU A 42 15.58 8.96 -0.66
CA LEU A 42 15.17 10.22 -0.02
C LEU A 42 15.29 11.42 -0.96
N GLN A 43 16.22 11.41 -1.90
CA GLN A 43 16.34 12.45 -2.91
C GLN A 43 15.22 12.35 -3.94
N TYR A 44 14.88 11.15 -4.42
CA TYR A 44 13.70 10.94 -5.27
C TYR A 44 12.41 11.46 -4.63
N SER A 45 12.24 11.24 -3.32
CA SER A 45 11.11 11.83 -2.58
C SER A 45 11.12 13.37 -2.62
N LYS A 46 12.27 14.02 -2.35
CA LYS A 46 12.39 15.49 -2.37
C LYS A 46 12.07 16.07 -3.75
N ASP A 47 12.50 15.38 -4.80
CA ASP A 47 12.33 15.81 -6.18
C ASP A 47 10.94 15.44 -6.75
N LEU A 48 10.09 14.78 -5.95
CA LEU A 48 8.79 14.23 -6.36
C LEU A 48 8.91 13.27 -7.56
N ASP A 49 10.04 12.57 -7.63
CA ASP A 49 10.33 11.60 -8.67
C ASP A 49 9.58 10.29 -8.40
N CYS A 50 8.88 9.78 -9.41
CA CYS A 50 8.09 8.55 -9.28
C CYS A 50 8.93 7.30 -8.96
N ARG A 51 10.25 7.33 -9.20
CA ARG A 51 11.19 6.28 -8.78
C ARG A 51 11.22 6.09 -7.26
N PHE A 52 10.81 7.09 -6.48
CA PHE A 52 10.65 6.93 -5.03
C PHE A 52 9.71 5.76 -4.66
N TYR A 53 8.67 5.51 -5.46
CA TYR A 53 7.75 4.41 -5.20
C TYR A 53 8.35 3.03 -5.46
N GLU A 54 9.40 2.93 -6.29
CA GLU A 54 10.18 1.69 -6.46
C GLU A 54 10.95 1.41 -5.16
N CYS A 55 11.62 2.42 -4.59
CA CYS A 55 12.30 2.30 -3.30
C CYS A 55 11.36 1.88 -2.16
N LEU A 56 10.13 2.43 -2.14
CA LEU A 56 9.14 2.10 -1.11
C LEU A 56 8.70 0.63 -1.24
N GLU A 57 8.45 0.17 -2.47
CA GLU A 57 8.04 -1.20 -2.76
C GLU A 57 9.17 -2.22 -2.55
N GLU A 58 10.41 -1.87 -2.89
CA GLU A 58 11.59 -2.69 -2.61
C GLU A 58 11.83 -2.85 -1.12
N ARG A 59 11.66 -1.78 -0.34
CA ARG A 59 11.80 -1.86 1.13
C ARG A 59 10.64 -2.61 1.76
N PHE A 60 9.41 -2.39 1.29
CA PHE A 60 8.22 -3.04 1.82
C PHE A 60 7.32 -3.58 0.70
N PRO A 61 7.52 -4.85 0.27
CA PRO A 61 6.78 -5.42 -0.86
C PRO A 61 5.39 -5.91 -0.45
N CYS A 62 4.53 -5.02 0.06
CA CYS A 62 3.17 -5.30 0.54
C CYS A 62 2.13 -5.62 -0.55
N GLY A 63 2.55 -6.05 -1.74
CA GLY A 63 1.68 -6.28 -2.88
C GLY A 63 2.03 -7.56 -3.63
N HIS A 64 1.00 -8.24 -4.12
CA HIS A 64 1.16 -9.37 -5.04
C HIS A 64 0.41 -9.09 -6.36
N GLY A 65 0.95 -9.61 -7.47
CA GLY A 65 0.30 -9.53 -8.78
C GLY A 65 0.01 -8.10 -9.23
N VAL A 66 -1.28 -7.78 -9.44
CA VAL A 66 -1.75 -6.53 -10.08
C VAL A 66 -1.47 -5.26 -9.27
N GLN A 67 -1.17 -5.37 -7.98
CA GLN A 67 -0.90 -4.23 -7.09
C GLN A 67 0.56 -3.76 -7.18
N LYS A 68 1.46 -4.62 -7.67
CA LYS A 68 2.88 -4.29 -7.82
C LYS A 68 3.07 -3.11 -8.77
N GLY A 69 3.83 -2.10 -8.35
CA GLY A 69 4.12 -0.91 -9.12
C GLY A 69 2.94 0.05 -9.35
N GLN A 70 1.77 -0.16 -8.74
CA GLN A 70 0.60 0.71 -8.93
C GLN A 70 0.86 2.15 -8.48
N SER A 71 1.55 2.35 -7.35
CA SER A 71 1.86 3.69 -6.84
C SER A 71 2.74 4.48 -7.81
N ARG A 72 3.77 3.83 -8.38
CA ARG A 72 4.62 4.42 -9.43
C ARG A 72 3.81 4.74 -10.68
N ALA A 73 3.02 3.78 -11.17
CA ALA A 73 2.19 3.98 -12.36
C ALA A 73 1.20 5.15 -12.19
N HIS A 74 0.63 5.29 -10.99
CA HIS A 74 -0.24 6.40 -10.65
C HIS A 74 0.51 7.74 -10.65
N CYS A 75 1.70 7.80 -10.03
CA CYS A 75 2.57 8.97 -10.05
C CYS A 75 2.92 9.42 -11.48
N VAL A 76 3.33 8.48 -12.34
CA VAL A 76 3.67 8.78 -13.74
C VAL A 76 2.45 9.36 -14.46
N LYS A 77 1.28 8.74 -14.30
CA LYS A 77 0.03 9.23 -14.91
C LYS A 77 -0.35 10.63 -14.42
N ILE A 78 -0.12 10.94 -13.14
CA ILE A 78 -0.33 12.29 -12.61
C ILE A 78 0.61 13.28 -13.30
N ASN A 79 1.91 12.98 -13.38
CA ASN A 79 2.90 13.86 -13.99
C ASN A 79 2.60 14.13 -15.48
N GLU A 80 2.22 13.10 -16.23
CA GLU A 80 1.83 13.23 -17.65
C GLU A 80 0.59 14.12 -17.86
N ARG A 81 -0.34 14.11 -16.92
CA ARG A 81 -1.61 14.84 -17.03
C ARG A 81 -1.60 16.20 -16.36
N ALA A 82 -0.70 16.45 -15.41
CA ALA A 82 -0.59 17.72 -14.71
C ALA A 82 -0.47 18.91 -15.67
N ASN A 83 0.27 18.74 -16.78
CA ASN A 83 0.43 19.78 -17.80
C ASN A 83 -0.87 20.14 -18.56
N LYS A 84 -1.86 19.25 -18.55
CA LYS A 84 -3.17 19.44 -19.21
C LYS A 84 -4.20 20.08 -18.27
N LEU A 85 -3.83 20.35 -17.03
CA LEU A 85 -4.68 21.01 -16.06
C LEU A 85 -4.66 22.54 -16.26
N THR A 86 -5.72 23.18 -15.80
CA THR A 86 -5.75 24.62 -15.57
C THR A 86 -4.71 25.02 -14.52
N GLU A 87 -4.37 26.30 -14.42
CA GLU A 87 -3.42 26.77 -13.39
C GLU A 87 -3.84 26.40 -11.97
N VAL A 88 -5.14 26.51 -11.66
CA VAL A 88 -5.69 26.07 -10.37
C VAL A 88 -5.51 24.55 -10.19
N GLY A 89 -5.78 23.77 -11.23
CA GLY A 89 -5.58 22.32 -11.20
C GLY A 89 -4.12 21.92 -11.01
N LYS A 90 -3.17 22.64 -11.63
CA LYS A 90 -1.72 22.45 -11.44
C LYS A 90 -1.30 22.73 -10.00
N ILE A 91 -1.75 23.84 -9.43
CA ILE A 91 -1.47 24.19 -8.03
C ILE A 91 -2.00 23.09 -7.11
N TRP A 92 -3.24 22.65 -7.33
CA TRP A 92 -3.89 21.64 -6.52
C TRP A 92 -3.21 20.28 -6.60
N ILE A 93 -2.95 19.77 -7.82
CA ILE A 93 -2.30 18.46 -7.99
C ILE A 93 -0.87 18.46 -7.42
N ASN A 94 -0.12 19.55 -7.59
CA ASN A 94 1.22 19.67 -7.02
C ASN A 94 1.21 19.64 -5.49
N SER A 95 0.22 20.30 -4.88
CA SER A 95 0.10 20.35 -3.42
C SER A 95 -0.27 18.98 -2.85
N ILE A 96 -1.15 18.25 -3.54
CA ILE A 96 -1.50 16.88 -3.22
C ILE A 96 -0.32 15.92 -3.40
N THR A 97 0.38 15.96 -4.54
CA THR A 97 1.54 15.10 -4.79
C THR A 97 2.61 15.30 -3.72
N LYS A 98 2.89 16.56 -3.33
CA LYS A 98 3.79 16.87 -2.21
C LYS A 98 3.33 16.25 -0.91
N CYS A 99 2.03 16.31 -0.61
CA CYS A 99 1.48 15.68 0.59
C CYS A 99 1.64 14.15 0.57
N PHE A 100 1.27 13.48 -0.54
CA PHE A 100 1.40 12.03 -0.68
C PHE A 100 2.84 11.57 -0.51
N VAL A 101 3.78 12.21 -1.22
CA VAL A 101 5.20 11.85 -1.14
C VAL A 101 5.74 12.10 0.26
N LYS A 102 5.35 13.18 0.94
CA LYS A 102 5.72 13.45 2.34
C LYS A 102 5.26 12.33 3.27
N GLU A 103 4.00 11.91 3.20
CA GLU A 103 3.50 10.83 4.07
C GLU A 103 4.12 9.47 3.70
N ALA A 104 4.28 9.17 2.41
CA ALA A 104 4.96 7.96 1.95
C ALA A 104 6.44 7.91 2.35
N THR A 105 7.11 9.07 2.44
CA THR A 105 8.49 9.17 2.97
C THR A 105 8.57 8.79 4.43
N LYS A 106 7.58 9.20 5.24
CA LYS A 106 7.50 8.77 6.63
C LYS A 106 7.34 7.26 6.72
N ILE A 107 6.55 6.64 5.83
CA ILE A 107 6.42 5.18 5.74
C ILE A 107 7.75 4.53 5.39
N TYR A 108 8.43 5.02 4.35
CA TYR A 108 9.73 4.50 3.92
C TYR A 108 10.75 4.47 5.06
N GLN A 109 10.72 5.48 5.94
CA GLN A 109 11.61 5.59 7.10
C GLN A 109 11.19 4.74 8.32
N ARG A 110 10.05 4.04 8.28
CA ARG A 110 9.63 3.19 9.40
C ARG A 110 10.55 1.98 9.55
N PRO A 111 10.68 1.45 10.79
CA PRO A 111 11.42 0.23 11.04
C PRO A 111 10.69 -1.01 10.50
N SER A 112 9.39 -0.92 10.24
CA SER A 112 8.52 -2.02 9.82
C SER A 112 7.15 -1.47 9.36
N ILE A 113 6.39 -2.27 8.60
CA ILE A 113 4.97 -1.99 8.32
C ILE A 113 4.13 -3.27 8.35
N ASP A 114 2.85 -3.15 8.71
CA ASP A 114 1.89 -4.23 8.57
C ASP A 114 1.25 -4.17 7.17
N CYS A 115 1.51 -5.18 6.34
CA CYS A 115 0.97 -5.23 4.99
C CYS A 115 -0.54 -5.49 4.94
N LYS A 116 -1.14 -6.08 5.98
CA LYS A 116 -2.59 -6.22 6.09
C LYS A 116 -3.26 -4.84 6.22
N GLU A 117 -2.57 -3.91 6.87
CA GLU A 117 -3.00 -2.52 7.04
C GLU A 117 -2.50 -1.59 5.92
N ALA A 118 -1.69 -2.05 4.96
CA ALA A 118 -1.13 -1.20 3.90
C ALA A 118 -2.22 -0.46 3.12
N ASN A 119 -3.32 -1.13 2.78
CA ASN A 119 -4.46 -0.49 2.11
C ASN A 119 -5.09 0.62 2.95
N LYS A 120 -5.25 0.38 4.25
CA LYS A 120 -5.77 1.38 5.18
C LYS A 120 -4.82 2.57 5.30
N ILE A 121 -3.52 2.33 5.43
CA ILE A 121 -2.49 3.37 5.45
C ILE A 121 -2.58 4.24 4.18
N VAL A 122 -2.72 3.63 3.01
CA VAL A 122 -2.90 4.36 1.75
C VAL A 122 -4.18 5.19 1.77
N LEU A 123 -5.31 4.63 2.21
CA LEU A 123 -6.59 5.34 2.31
C LEU A 123 -6.52 6.51 3.31
N ASP A 124 -5.87 6.33 4.46
CA ASP A 124 -5.68 7.37 5.47
C ASP A 124 -4.84 8.53 4.90
N ILE A 125 -3.78 8.22 4.15
CA ILE A 125 -2.97 9.23 3.45
C ILE A 125 -3.82 9.95 2.40
N GLN A 126 -4.60 9.21 1.60
CA GLN A 126 -5.49 9.82 0.61
C GLN A 126 -6.47 10.79 1.27
N GLN A 127 -7.21 10.34 2.29
CA GLN A 127 -8.16 11.16 3.02
C GLN A 127 -7.49 12.42 3.58
N LYS A 128 -6.34 12.25 4.25
CA LYS A 128 -5.58 13.36 4.82
C LYS A 128 -5.16 14.36 3.74
N CYS A 129 -4.51 13.90 2.68
CA CYS A 129 -3.97 14.78 1.65
C CYS A 129 -5.05 15.48 0.83
N TYR A 130 -6.18 14.82 0.55
CA TYR A 130 -7.32 15.48 -0.09
C TYR A 130 -7.95 16.53 0.82
N THR A 131 -8.11 16.24 2.11
CA THR A 131 -8.70 17.17 3.09
C THR A 131 -7.80 18.39 3.31
N ASP A 132 -6.51 18.17 3.55
CA ASP A 132 -5.52 19.23 3.81
C ASP A 132 -5.31 20.17 2.60
N ASN A 133 -5.64 19.69 1.38
CA ASN A 133 -5.52 20.46 0.14
C ASN A 133 -6.89 20.89 -0.42
N ASP A 134 -7.87 21.05 0.47
CA ASP A 134 -9.16 21.66 0.19
C ASP A 134 -9.89 21.05 -1.02
N PHE A 135 -9.91 19.71 -1.10
CA PHE A 135 -10.57 18.98 -2.18
C PHE A 135 -12.03 19.41 -2.36
N CYS A 136 -12.76 19.69 -1.29
CA CYS A 136 -14.17 20.08 -1.36
C CYS A 136 -14.40 21.43 -2.05
N ASN A 137 -13.48 22.39 -1.93
CA ASN A 137 -13.67 23.72 -2.55
C ASN A 137 -12.89 23.88 -3.85
N VAL A 138 -11.67 23.33 -3.92
CA VAL A 138 -10.80 23.42 -5.11
C VAL A 138 -11.03 22.23 -6.03
N GLY A 139 -10.91 21.02 -5.50
CA GLY A 139 -11.07 19.79 -6.29
C GLY A 139 -12.47 19.62 -6.87
N TRP A 140 -13.51 19.83 -6.07
CA TRP A 140 -14.91 19.62 -6.47
C TRP A 140 -15.37 20.60 -7.55
N LYS A 141 -14.93 21.86 -7.45
CA LYS A 141 -15.24 22.91 -8.42
C LYS A 141 -14.59 22.64 -9.79
N HIS A 142 -13.44 21.98 -9.79
CA HIS A 142 -12.67 21.62 -10.99
C HIS A 142 -12.76 20.13 -11.32
N ARG A 143 -13.75 19.42 -10.76
CA ARG A 143 -13.83 17.96 -10.79
C ARG A 143 -13.81 17.39 -12.21
N ASN A 144 -14.43 18.01 -13.21
CA ASN A 144 -14.47 17.45 -14.56
C ASN A 144 -13.07 17.31 -15.19
N ASP A 145 -12.20 18.30 -14.99
CA ASP A 145 -10.82 18.26 -15.50
C ASP A 145 -9.94 17.33 -14.67
N LEU A 146 -10.14 17.33 -13.35
CA LEU A 146 -9.42 16.45 -12.43
C LEU A 146 -9.85 14.97 -12.57
N TRP A 147 -11.13 14.71 -12.84
CA TRP A 147 -11.69 13.38 -13.08
C TRP A 147 -11.04 12.72 -14.28
N ARG A 148 -10.55 13.47 -15.27
CA ARG A 148 -9.80 12.88 -16.40
C ARG A 148 -8.48 12.26 -15.94
N ILE A 149 -7.90 12.68 -14.82
CA ILE A 149 -6.69 12.07 -14.24
C ILE A 149 -7.04 10.74 -13.58
N PHE A 150 -8.13 10.71 -12.81
CA PHE A 150 -8.52 9.55 -12.01
C PHE A 150 -9.41 8.54 -12.77
N SER A 151 -10.07 8.95 -13.85
CA SER A 151 -10.82 8.06 -14.72
C SER A 151 -9.86 7.12 -15.45
N LYS A 152 -10.01 5.81 -15.24
CA LYS A 152 -9.69 4.83 -16.29
C LYS A 152 -10.77 4.95 -17.37
N PRO A 153 -10.49 4.63 -18.66
CA PRO A 153 -11.57 4.31 -19.58
C PRO A 153 -12.43 3.23 -18.92
N ILE A 154 -13.74 3.46 -18.83
CA ILE A 154 -14.70 2.45 -18.34
C ILE A 154 -14.79 1.38 -19.43
N THR A 155 -13.82 0.47 -19.47
CA THR A 155 -13.86 -0.69 -20.36
C THR A 155 -13.64 -2.00 -19.62
N THR A 156 -13.16 -1.98 -18.37
CA THR A 156 -12.82 -3.21 -17.63
C THR A 156 -13.04 -3.19 -16.11
N ALA A 157 -13.52 -2.10 -15.52
CA ALA A 157 -13.83 -2.11 -14.08
C ALA A 157 -15.17 -2.82 -13.84
N LYS A 158 -15.12 -4.12 -13.51
CA LYS A 158 -16.27 -4.82 -12.92
C LYS A 158 -16.79 -3.97 -11.75
N THR A 159 -18.05 -3.58 -11.87
CA THR A 159 -18.84 -2.64 -11.08
C THR A 159 -19.04 -3.00 -9.59
N GLN A 160 -18.27 -3.95 -9.05
CA GLN A 160 -18.50 -4.47 -7.70
C GLN A 160 -17.96 -3.59 -6.57
N TYR A 161 -17.10 -2.60 -6.86
CA TYR A 161 -16.46 -1.77 -5.82
C TYR A 161 -17.13 -0.40 -5.58
N TYR A 162 -18.18 -0.06 -6.33
CA TYR A 162 -18.94 1.18 -6.13
C TYR A 162 -20.44 0.88 -6.18
N LYS A 163 -20.94 0.14 -5.20
CA LYS A 163 -22.34 0.26 -4.78
C LYS A 163 -22.36 1.30 -3.66
N MET A 164 -22.83 2.50 -3.98
CA MET A 164 -23.39 3.42 -2.99
C MET A 164 -24.76 2.92 -2.59
#